data_AF-A0A2J6PTY5-F1
#
_entry.id   AF-A0A2J6PTY5-F1
#
_cell.length_a   1.000
_cell.length_b   1.000
_cell.length_c   1.000
_cell.angle_alpha   90.00
_cell.angle_beta   90.00
_cell.angle_gamma   90.00
#
_symmetry.space_group_name_H-M   'P 1'
#
loop_
_entity.id
_entity.type
_entity.pdbx_description
1 polymer ?
#
loop_
_entity_poly.entity_id
_entity_poly.type
_entity_poly.pdbx_seq_one_letter_code
_entity_poly.pdbx_strand_id
1 'polypeptide(L)'
;MPGSWNLFRSDGGIELCREVCLLVAEHAIDEDAHVVKQLLLLSKSFFSLLKSYEISCTKRLSYNDRRLEYTDRSQQTILSSQVPPRDNPLDVFSYAWYSELRFRSTIIEFLADHEITDMEDYTNDWPTLDITKKELQRRLGMFKRKALLLLFQLADCAVGLDGTGKIRLRQSVFLDNLSTRDLATLGVMVEVMGQAFFTMTKRSLSPEVENNGILLPPTSDFSYLNAPPTTPQNESINENLIRECMCVFEDLIQRHGPYFAWAYLAGSKDRLRKPDTWARAELKQGLDDMNAFELGYTMAFASLQSVVWRIFCKKANCSLQESWTSAKEMVEAEMMGYEIE
;
A
#
# COMPACT_ATOMS: atom_id res chain seq x y z
N MET A 1 -49.96 -16.99 -1.02
CA MET A 1 -48.51 -17.06 -1.30
C MET A 1 -48.08 -15.71 -1.84
N PRO A 2 -47.16 -14.97 -1.21
CA PRO A 2 -46.63 -13.74 -1.81
C PRO A 2 -45.78 -14.15 -3.01
N GLY A 3 -46.13 -13.65 -4.19
CA GLY A 3 -45.49 -13.99 -5.45
C GLY A 3 -43.99 -13.68 -5.42
N SER A 4 -43.21 -14.45 -6.18
CA SER A 4 -41.82 -14.14 -6.50
C SER A 4 -41.76 -12.79 -7.20
N TRP A 5 -41.40 -11.72 -6.49
CA TRP A 5 -41.12 -10.42 -7.09
C TRP A 5 -39.88 -10.57 -7.98
N ASN A 6 -40.09 -10.60 -9.29
CA ASN A 6 -38.99 -10.55 -10.24
C ASN A 6 -38.72 -9.06 -10.50
N LEU A 7 -37.58 -8.55 -10.01
CA LEU A 7 -37.20 -7.13 -10.03
C LEU A 7 -37.32 -6.48 -11.42
N PHE A 8 -37.28 -7.28 -12.48
CA PHE A 8 -37.31 -6.85 -13.87
C PHE A 8 -38.71 -6.75 -14.46
N ARG A 9 -39.76 -7.18 -13.75
CA ARG A 9 -41.11 -7.20 -14.28
C ARG A 9 -41.91 -6.03 -13.72
N SER A 10 -42.32 -5.13 -14.62
CA SER A 10 -43.29 -4.08 -14.28
C SER A 10 -44.64 -4.69 -13.87
N ASP A 11 -45.48 -3.88 -13.22
CA ASP A 11 -46.86 -4.25 -12.89
C ASP A 11 -47.70 -4.60 -14.13
N GLY A 12 -47.34 -4.02 -15.29
CA GLY A 12 -47.91 -4.35 -16.60
C GLY A 12 -47.35 -5.62 -17.24
N GLY A 13 -46.45 -6.33 -16.57
CA GLY A 13 -45.86 -7.59 -17.03
C GLY A 13 -44.67 -7.47 -17.97
N ILE A 14 -44.23 -6.26 -18.33
CA ILE A 14 -43.05 -6.00 -19.17
C ILE A 14 -41.80 -6.36 -18.38
N GLU A 15 -40.95 -7.23 -18.95
CA GLU A 15 -39.67 -7.64 -18.37
C GLU A 15 -38.51 -6.87 -19.02
N LEU A 16 -37.67 -6.23 -18.20
CA LEU A 16 -36.43 -5.61 -18.65
C LEU A 16 -35.47 -6.66 -19.22
N CYS A 17 -34.85 -6.35 -20.36
CA CYS A 17 -33.85 -7.24 -20.94
C CYS A 17 -32.59 -7.30 -20.07
N ARG A 18 -31.93 -8.45 -20.09
CA ARG A 18 -30.76 -8.75 -19.24
C ARG A 18 -29.64 -7.75 -19.46
N GLU A 19 -29.45 -7.31 -20.70
CA GLU A 19 -28.42 -6.37 -21.12
C GLU A 19 -28.62 -5.00 -20.44
N VAL A 20 -29.85 -4.50 -20.36
CA VAL A 20 -30.14 -3.24 -19.65
C VAL A 20 -29.90 -3.40 -18.15
N CYS A 21 -30.29 -4.53 -17.57
CA CYS A 21 -30.04 -4.81 -16.15
C CYS A 21 -28.53 -4.87 -15.83
N LEU A 22 -27.75 -5.49 -16.71
CA LEU A 22 -26.29 -5.55 -16.60
C LEU A 22 -25.66 -4.17 -16.75
N LEU A 23 -26.12 -3.33 -17.68
CA LEU A 23 -25.61 -1.96 -17.84
C LEU A 23 -25.87 -1.10 -16.60
N VAL A 24 -27.07 -1.21 -16.00
CA VAL A 24 -27.39 -0.52 -14.75
C VAL A 24 -26.51 -1.02 -13.61
N ALA A 25 -26.29 -2.34 -13.51
CA ALA A 25 -25.42 -2.92 -12.50
C ALA A 25 -23.95 -2.50 -12.69
N GLU A 26 -23.43 -2.53 -13.92
CA GLU A 26 -22.08 -2.09 -14.26
C GLU A 26 -21.88 -0.63 -13.85
N HIS A 27 -22.84 0.25 -14.16
CA HIS A 27 -22.76 1.65 -13.78
C HIS A 27 -22.74 1.83 -12.26
N ALA A 28 -23.64 1.16 -11.53
CA ALA A 28 -23.66 1.22 -10.06
C ALA A 28 -22.36 0.67 -9.42
N ILE A 29 -21.78 -0.38 -10.00
CA ILE A 29 -20.51 -0.97 -9.53
C ILE A 29 -19.31 -0.07 -9.85
N ASP A 30 -19.32 0.63 -10.98
CA ASP A 30 -18.28 1.60 -11.33
C ASP A 30 -18.27 2.79 -10.37
N GLU A 31 -19.45 3.28 -9.99
CA GLU A 31 -19.59 4.35 -9.00
C GLU A 31 -19.11 3.89 -7.61
N ASP A 32 -19.62 2.76 -7.12
CA ASP A 32 -19.19 2.16 -5.86
C ASP A 32 -19.14 0.61 -5.95
N ALA A 33 -17.92 0.08 -5.96
CA ALA A 33 -17.68 -1.36 -6.04
C ALA A 33 -18.29 -2.15 -4.85
N HIS A 34 -18.56 -1.51 -3.71
CA HIS A 34 -19.16 -2.18 -2.54
C HIS A 34 -20.64 -2.50 -2.74
N VAL A 35 -21.33 -1.78 -3.64
CA VAL A 35 -22.75 -1.96 -3.96
C VAL A 35 -23.01 -3.36 -4.52
N VAL A 36 -22.00 -4.02 -5.10
CA VAL A 36 -22.13 -5.38 -5.64
C VAL A 36 -22.70 -6.38 -4.63
N LYS A 37 -22.35 -6.25 -3.35
CA LYS A 37 -22.88 -7.13 -2.30
C LYS A 37 -24.38 -6.94 -2.12
N GLN A 38 -24.86 -5.71 -2.20
CA GLN A 38 -26.28 -5.39 -2.11
C GLN A 38 -27.02 -5.85 -3.37
N LEU A 39 -26.44 -5.63 -4.55
CA LEU A 39 -27.00 -6.09 -5.83
C LEU A 39 -27.19 -7.61 -5.84
N LEU A 40 -26.19 -8.37 -5.41
CA LEU A 40 -26.27 -9.84 -5.31
C LEU A 40 -27.38 -10.32 -4.34
N LEU A 41 -27.84 -9.48 -3.41
CA LEU A 41 -28.89 -9.82 -2.44
C LEU A 41 -30.31 -9.43 -2.88
N LEU A 42 -30.47 -8.68 -3.98
CA LEU A 42 -31.79 -8.16 -4.40
C LEU A 42 -32.79 -9.27 -4.75
N SER A 43 -32.36 -10.28 -5.53
CA SER A 43 -33.20 -11.43 -5.90
C SER A 43 -32.36 -12.61 -6.38
N LYS A 44 -32.94 -13.82 -6.37
CA LYS A 44 -32.28 -15.02 -6.93
C LYS A 44 -31.99 -14.89 -8.43
N SER A 45 -32.90 -14.26 -9.18
CA SER A 45 -32.73 -14.05 -10.63
C SER A 45 -31.58 -13.08 -10.91
N PHE A 46 -31.46 -12.01 -10.13
CA PHE A 46 -30.39 -11.04 -10.30
C PHE A 46 -29.04 -11.54 -9.79
N PHE A 47 -29.02 -12.31 -8.69
CA PHE A 47 -27.82 -13.03 -8.26
C PHE A 47 -27.28 -13.93 -9.39
N SER A 48 -28.16 -14.75 -9.98
CA SER A 48 -27.80 -15.65 -11.09
C SER A 48 -27.28 -14.87 -12.30
N LEU A 49 -27.94 -13.76 -12.65
CA LEU A 49 -27.50 -12.89 -13.74
C LEU A 49 -26.11 -12.31 -13.47
N LEU A 50 -25.92 -11.62 -12.35
CA LEU A 50 -24.64 -10.98 -12.03
C LEU A 50 -23.48 -11.96 -11.88
N LYS A 51 -23.73 -13.15 -11.33
CA LYS A 51 -22.69 -14.19 -11.23
C LYS A 51 -22.37 -14.83 -12.56
N SER A 52 -23.36 -15.01 -13.43
CA SER A 52 -23.13 -15.56 -14.78
C SER A 52 -22.29 -14.63 -15.66
N TYR A 53 -22.38 -13.31 -15.44
CA TYR A 53 -21.67 -12.29 -16.22
C TYR A 53 -20.53 -11.60 -15.46
N GLU A 54 -20.14 -12.10 -14.28
CA GLU A 54 -19.14 -11.49 -13.40
C GLU A 54 -17.84 -11.14 -14.15
N ILE A 55 -17.26 -12.12 -14.85
CA ILE A 55 -16.02 -11.92 -15.63
C ILE A 55 -16.20 -10.84 -16.69
N SER A 56 -17.33 -10.84 -17.42
CA SER A 56 -17.54 -9.87 -18.51
C SER A 56 -17.70 -8.45 -17.97
N CYS A 57 -18.45 -8.29 -16.88
CA CYS A 57 -18.69 -7.00 -16.26
C CYS A 57 -17.39 -6.43 -15.67
N THR A 58 -16.68 -7.19 -14.83
CA THR A 58 -15.44 -6.73 -14.17
C THR A 58 -14.31 -6.51 -15.18
N LYS A 59 -14.23 -7.31 -16.24
CA LYS A 59 -13.30 -7.06 -17.35
C LYS A 59 -13.61 -5.70 -18.00
N ARG A 60 -14.85 -5.46 -18.43
CA ARG A 60 -15.23 -4.18 -19.04
C ARG A 60 -14.94 -2.99 -18.13
N LEU A 61 -15.31 -3.10 -16.85
CA LEU A 61 -15.08 -2.07 -15.84
C LEU A 61 -13.59 -1.80 -15.66
N SER A 62 -12.77 -2.84 -15.50
CA SER A 62 -11.33 -2.68 -15.26
C SER A 62 -10.52 -2.18 -16.46
N TYR A 63 -10.94 -2.48 -17.70
CA TYR A 63 -10.28 -1.97 -18.91
C TYR A 63 -10.53 -0.47 -19.13
N ASN A 64 -11.73 0.01 -18.79
CA ASN A 64 -12.12 1.41 -19.01
C ASN A 64 -11.75 2.34 -17.85
N ASP A 65 -11.38 1.78 -16.69
CA ASP A 65 -11.07 2.56 -15.49
C ASP A 65 -9.59 2.98 -15.46
N ARG A 66 -9.33 4.25 -15.82
CA ARG A 66 -7.98 4.84 -15.77
C ARG A 66 -7.40 4.86 -14.35
N ARG A 67 -8.23 4.86 -13.30
CA ARG A 67 -7.77 4.86 -11.90
C ARG A 67 -7.01 3.58 -11.54
N LEU A 68 -7.16 2.52 -12.34
CA LEU A 68 -6.56 1.21 -12.10
C LEU A 68 -5.21 1.00 -12.81
N GLU A 69 -4.64 2.05 -13.41
CA GLU A 69 -3.36 1.97 -14.11
C GLU A 69 -2.23 1.43 -13.22
N TYR A 70 -2.23 1.82 -11.93
CA TYR A 70 -1.18 1.48 -10.96
C TYR A 70 -1.58 0.41 -9.92
N THR A 71 -2.61 -0.40 -10.18
CA THR A 71 -3.18 -1.31 -9.16
C THR A 71 -2.88 -2.79 -9.37
N ASP A 72 -1.89 -3.13 -10.21
CA ASP A 72 -1.48 -4.50 -10.53
C ASP A 72 -2.58 -5.35 -11.20
N ARG A 73 -3.40 -4.71 -12.04
CA ARG A 73 -4.54 -5.32 -12.74
C ARG A 73 -4.17 -6.48 -13.68
N SER A 74 -2.88 -6.71 -13.96
CA SER A 74 -2.40 -7.78 -14.83
C SER A 74 -2.19 -9.12 -14.11
N GLN A 75 -2.13 -9.15 -12.77
CA GLN A 75 -1.94 -10.41 -12.06
C GLN A 75 -3.19 -11.27 -12.10
N GLN A 76 -2.97 -12.59 -12.16
CA GLN A 76 -4.07 -13.58 -12.08
C GLN A 76 -4.69 -13.65 -10.70
N THR A 77 -3.90 -13.39 -9.66
CA THR A 77 -4.32 -13.45 -8.27
C THR A 77 -3.59 -12.37 -7.48
N ILE A 78 -4.30 -11.67 -6.60
CA ILE A 78 -3.75 -10.62 -5.72
C ILE A 78 -4.15 -10.87 -4.27
N LEU A 79 -3.42 -10.29 -3.30
CA LEU A 79 -3.79 -10.28 -1.89
C LEU A 79 -4.93 -9.28 -1.64
N SER A 80 -5.93 -9.70 -0.88
CA SER A 80 -6.96 -8.80 -0.35
C SER A 80 -6.39 -7.90 0.75
N SER A 81 -6.72 -6.62 0.71
CA SER A 81 -6.40 -5.64 1.77
C SER A 81 -7.40 -5.69 2.94
N GLN A 82 -8.01 -6.85 3.21
CA GLN A 82 -8.86 -7.07 4.40
C GLN A 82 -7.99 -7.30 5.64
N VAL A 83 -8.50 -7.03 6.85
CA VAL A 83 -7.76 -7.29 8.10
C VAL A 83 -8.14 -8.65 8.67
N PRO A 84 -7.18 -9.51 9.06
CA PRO A 84 -5.76 -9.44 8.67
C PRO A 84 -5.60 -9.77 7.16
N PRO A 85 -4.63 -9.17 6.45
CA PRO A 85 -4.46 -9.31 4.99
C PRO A 85 -3.98 -10.70 4.54
N ARG A 86 -3.97 -11.67 5.46
CA ARG A 86 -3.41 -12.98 5.24
C ARG A 86 -4.53 -13.91 4.76
N ASP A 87 -4.27 -14.50 3.59
CA ASP A 87 -4.88 -15.73 3.08
C ASP A 87 -6.21 -15.61 2.32
N ASN A 88 -6.57 -14.42 1.82
CA ASN A 88 -7.71 -14.29 0.92
C ASN A 88 -7.26 -13.91 -0.51
N PRO A 89 -6.79 -14.88 -1.31
CA PRO A 89 -6.45 -14.65 -2.70
C PRO A 89 -7.71 -14.22 -3.47
N LEU A 90 -7.57 -13.18 -4.29
CA LEU A 90 -8.64 -12.69 -5.12
C LEU A 90 -8.35 -13.01 -6.58
N ASP A 91 -9.20 -13.84 -7.17
CA ASP A 91 -9.09 -14.22 -8.58
C ASP A 91 -9.45 -13.06 -9.50
N VAL A 92 -8.64 -12.90 -10.56
CA VAL A 92 -8.84 -11.90 -11.60
C VAL A 92 -10.27 -11.95 -12.15
N PHE A 93 -10.83 -10.77 -12.41
CA PHE A 93 -12.20 -10.58 -12.91
C PHE A 93 -13.32 -11.09 -11.98
N SER A 94 -13.05 -11.35 -10.71
CA SER A 94 -14.10 -11.42 -9.68
C SER A 94 -14.53 -10.02 -9.24
N TYR A 95 -15.74 -9.87 -8.71
CA TYR A 95 -16.21 -8.61 -8.14
C TYR A 95 -15.37 -8.18 -6.93
N ALA A 96 -14.89 -9.16 -6.14
CA ALA A 96 -14.00 -8.90 -5.02
C ALA A 96 -12.66 -8.35 -5.48
N TRP A 97 -12.08 -8.91 -6.55
CA TRP A 97 -10.88 -8.39 -7.18
C TRP A 97 -11.05 -6.96 -7.70
N TYR A 98 -12.15 -6.65 -8.40
CA TYR A 98 -12.39 -5.29 -8.88
C TYR A 98 -12.53 -4.28 -7.73
N SER A 99 -13.24 -4.66 -6.67
CA SER A 99 -13.35 -3.84 -5.45
C SER A 99 -11.99 -3.62 -4.78
N GLU A 100 -11.14 -4.65 -4.74
CA GLU A 100 -9.78 -4.53 -4.21
C GLU A 100 -8.93 -3.58 -5.06
N LEU A 101 -8.97 -3.69 -6.38
CA LEU A 101 -8.23 -2.77 -7.26
C LEU A 101 -8.64 -1.31 -7.03
N ARG A 102 -9.94 -1.02 -6.89
CA ARG A 102 -10.43 0.32 -6.57
C ARG A 102 -9.97 0.81 -5.22
N PHE A 103 -9.92 -0.09 -4.24
CA PHE A 103 -9.40 0.23 -2.92
C PHE A 103 -7.89 0.52 -2.95
N ARG A 104 -7.11 -0.30 -3.66
CA ARG A 104 -5.67 -0.05 -3.89
C ARG A 104 -5.40 1.27 -4.61
N SER A 105 -6.21 1.62 -5.61
CA SER A 105 -6.15 2.93 -6.26
C SER A 105 -6.31 4.06 -5.24
N THR A 106 -7.31 3.93 -4.34
CA THR A 106 -7.53 4.92 -3.27
C THR A 106 -6.35 5.00 -2.30
N ILE A 107 -5.75 3.86 -1.94
CA ILE A 107 -4.54 3.80 -1.10
C ILE A 107 -3.37 4.50 -1.78
N ILE A 108 -3.16 4.25 -3.07
CA ILE A 108 -2.07 4.85 -3.85
C ILE A 108 -2.21 6.36 -3.90
N GLU A 109 -3.40 6.88 -4.23
CA GLU A 109 -3.63 8.32 -4.26
C GLU A 109 -3.45 8.94 -2.87
N PHE A 110 -3.98 8.31 -1.81
CA PHE A 110 -3.76 8.78 -0.44
C PHE A 110 -2.27 8.90 -0.10
N LEU A 111 -1.49 7.84 -0.34
CA LEU A 111 -0.07 7.83 0.03
C LEU A 111 0.76 8.76 -0.85
N ALA A 112 0.46 8.87 -2.15
CA ALA A 112 1.16 9.75 -3.07
C ALA A 112 1.05 11.24 -2.67
N ASP A 113 -0.08 11.62 -2.07
CA ASP A 113 -0.34 12.98 -1.59
C ASP A 113 0.00 13.19 -0.10
N HIS A 114 0.31 12.12 0.64
CA HIS A 114 0.61 12.19 2.08
C HIS A 114 2.07 12.59 2.35
N GLU A 115 2.33 13.26 3.48
CA GLU A 115 3.67 13.65 3.92
C GLU A 115 4.67 12.48 4.12
N ILE A 116 4.17 11.23 4.11
CA ILE A 116 5.01 10.03 4.23
C ILE A 116 5.80 9.75 2.95
N THR A 117 5.36 10.32 1.83
CA THR A 117 6.03 10.18 0.53
C THR A 117 6.53 11.54 0.02
N ASP A 118 6.60 12.55 0.88
CA ASP A 118 7.00 13.88 0.44
C ASP A 118 8.49 13.91 0.05
N MET A 119 8.74 14.50 -1.12
CA MET A 119 10.05 14.62 -1.74
C MET A 119 10.31 16.06 -2.21
N GLU A 120 9.45 17.01 -1.85
CA GLU A 120 9.65 18.43 -2.22
C GLU A 120 10.72 19.11 -1.37
N ASP A 121 11.03 18.57 -0.19
CA ASP A 121 12.03 19.16 0.70
C ASP A 121 13.46 18.80 0.27
N TYR A 122 14.26 19.83 -0.06
CA TYR A 122 15.65 19.69 -0.49
C TYR A 122 16.59 19.25 0.64
N THR A 123 16.10 19.15 1.88
CA THR A 123 16.90 18.84 3.07
C THR A 123 17.49 17.42 3.09
N ASN A 124 16.88 16.47 2.38
CA ASN A 124 17.23 15.04 2.46
C ASN A 124 17.84 14.48 1.17
N ASP A 125 18.35 15.34 0.29
CA ASP A 125 19.01 14.93 -0.96
C ASP A 125 18.14 14.02 -1.85
N TRP A 126 16.82 14.19 -1.81
CA TRP A 126 15.88 13.40 -2.59
C TRP A 126 16.10 13.56 -4.11
N PRO A 127 15.75 12.54 -4.92
CA PRO A 127 15.69 12.67 -6.37
C PRO A 127 14.86 13.89 -6.77
N THR A 128 15.48 14.81 -7.50
CA THR A 128 14.85 16.05 -7.93
C THR A 128 15.33 16.45 -9.31
N LEU A 129 14.52 17.21 -10.03
CA LEU A 129 14.82 17.68 -11.37
C LEU A 129 14.85 19.20 -11.41
N ASP A 130 15.77 19.77 -12.19
CA ASP A 130 15.85 21.21 -12.42
C ASP A 130 14.81 21.65 -13.46
N ILE A 131 13.55 21.65 -13.03
CA ILE A 131 12.37 21.97 -13.84
C ILE A 131 11.35 22.75 -13.00
N THR A 132 10.28 23.25 -13.63
CA THR A 132 9.25 24.02 -12.91
C THR A 132 8.60 23.19 -11.80
N LYS A 133 8.28 23.81 -10.65
CA LYS A 133 7.65 23.11 -9.51
C LYS A 133 6.41 22.30 -9.91
N LYS A 134 5.55 22.86 -10.76
CA LYS A 134 4.35 22.17 -11.24
C LYS A 134 4.68 20.90 -12.03
N GLU A 135 5.70 20.97 -12.89
CA GLU A 135 6.15 19.82 -13.66
C GLU A 135 6.80 18.76 -12.76
N LEU A 136 7.66 19.19 -11.83
CA LEU A 136 8.28 18.31 -10.84
C LEU A 136 7.24 17.54 -10.03
N GLN A 137 6.20 18.22 -9.54
CA GLN A 137 5.08 17.59 -8.83
C GLN A 137 4.39 16.50 -9.66
N ARG A 138 4.20 16.73 -10.96
CA ARG A 138 3.61 15.74 -11.87
C ARG A 138 4.52 14.52 -12.04
N ARG A 139 5.83 14.72 -12.25
CA ARG A 139 6.81 13.63 -12.39
C ARG A 139 6.95 12.83 -11.09
N LEU A 140 7.05 13.51 -9.96
CA LEU A 140 7.05 12.88 -8.63
C LEU A 140 5.76 12.09 -8.40
N GLY A 141 4.61 12.63 -8.79
CA GLY A 141 3.33 11.92 -8.72
C GLY A 141 3.35 10.60 -9.51
N MET A 142 3.94 10.58 -10.71
CA MET A 142 4.09 9.35 -11.50
C MET A 142 5.09 8.37 -10.85
N PHE A 143 6.23 8.87 -10.39
CA PHE A 143 7.23 8.09 -9.67
C PHE A 143 6.62 7.39 -8.44
N LYS A 144 5.92 8.14 -7.58
CA LYS A 144 5.27 7.62 -6.37
C LYS A 144 4.27 6.52 -6.71
N ARG A 145 3.39 6.74 -7.71
CA ARG A 145 2.39 5.73 -8.14
C ARG A 145 3.06 4.46 -8.68
N LYS A 146 4.12 4.60 -9.47
CA LYS A 146 4.91 3.45 -9.97
C LYS A 146 5.59 2.69 -8.82
N ALA A 147 6.18 3.39 -7.87
CA ALA A 147 6.84 2.76 -6.73
C ALA A 147 5.85 2.03 -5.80
N LEU A 148 4.67 2.61 -5.55
CA LEU A 148 3.61 1.98 -4.77
C LEU A 148 3.04 0.74 -5.49
N LEU A 149 2.95 0.76 -6.83
CA LEU A 149 2.62 -0.43 -7.61
C LEU A 149 3.66 -1.56 -7.39
N LEU A 150 4.96 -1.24 -7.46
CA LEU A 150 6.03 -2.22 -7.21
C LEU A 150 5.94 -2.83 -5.79
N LEU A 151 5.55 -2.04 -4.79
CA LEU A 151 5.32 -2.53 -3.43
C LEU A 151 4.11 -3.47 -3.34
N PHE A 152 3.01 -3.19 -4.05
CA PHE A 152 1.90 -4.14 -4.15
C PHE A 152 2.33 -5.45 -4.82
N GLN A 153 3.08 -5.37 -5.93
CA GLN A 153 3.60 -6.55 -6.63
C GLN A 153 4.54 -7.38 -5.76
N LEU A 154 5.39 -6.72 -4.95
CA LEU A 154 6.27 -7.38 -4.00
C LEU A 154 5.48 -8.12 -2.91
N ALA A 155 4.37 -7.55 -2.42
CA ALA A 155 3.50 -8.25 -1.48
C ALA A 155 2.75 -9.41 -2.16
N ASP A 156 2.18 -9.18 -3.34
CA ASP A 156 1.38 -10.15 -4.09
C ASP A 156 2.20 -11.34 -4.61
N CYS A 157 3.51 -11.19 -4.80
CA CYS A 157 4.34 -12.31 -5.24
C CYS A 157 4.31 -13.50 -4.26
N ALA A 158 3.93 -13.25 -3.00
CA ALA A 158 3.83 -14.22 -1.92
C ALA A 158 2.40 -14.72 -1.64
N VAL A 159 1.42 -14.44 -2.52
CA VAL A 159 0.04 -14.95 -2.42
C VAL A 159 0.02 -16.46 -2.18
N GLY A 160 -0.76 -16.89 -1.18
CA GLY A 160 -1.00 -18.31 -0.87
C GLY A 160 0.19 -19.03 -0.23
N LEU A 161 1.21 -18.30 0.23
CA LEU A 161 2.37 -18.87 0.91
C LEU A 161 2.27 -18.69 2.42
N ASP A 162 2.33 -19.81 3.14
CA ASP A 162 2.43 -19.82 4.59
C ASP A 162 3.88 -19.80 5.08
N GLY A 163 4.12 -18.99 6.11
CA GLY A 163 5.38 -18.95 6.84
C GLY A 163 6.40 -17.96 6.28
N THR A 164 7.02 -17.19 7.19
CA THR A 164 7.96 -16.11 6.87
C THR A 164 9.08 -16.55 5.92
N GLY A 165 9.63 -17.76 6.09
CA GLY A 165 10.73 -18.25 5.23
C GLY A 165 10.33 -18.41 3.76
N LYS A 166 9.14 -18.95 3.46
CA LYS A 166 8.66 -19.12 2.08
C LYS A 166 8.31 -17.78 1.44
N ILE A 167 7.66 -16.91 2.21
CA ILE A 167 7.32 -15.54 1.80
C ILE A 167 8.60 -14.78 1.41
N ARG A 168 9.60 -14.76 2.30
CA ARG A 168 10.88 -14.07 2.06
C ARG A 168 11.64 -14.63 0.86
N LEU A 169 11.68 -15.96 0.70
CA LEU A 169 12.31 -16.58 -0.45
C LEU A 169 11.64 -16.11 -1.75
N ARG A 170 10.30 -16.09 -1.77
CA ARG A 170 9.54 -15.68 -2.95
C ARG A 170 9.73 -14.19 -3.28
N GLN A 171 9.74 -13.35 -2.25
CA GLN A 171 10.04 -11.91 -2.37
C GLN A 171 11.46 -11.69 -2.88
N SER A 172 12.47 -12.43 -2.39
CA SER A 172 13.83 -12.33 -2.92
C SER A 172 13.91 -12.70 -4.41
N VAL A 173 13.19 -13.76 -4.84
CA VAL A 173 13.13 -14.15 -6.26
C VAL A 173 12.46 -13.06 -7.10
N PHE A 174 11.39 -12.43 -6.60
CA PHE A 174 10.76 -11.30 -7.27
C PHE A 174 11.75 -10.14 -7.45
N LEU A 175 12.44 -9.73 -6.39
CA LEU A 175 13.46 -8.67 -6.42
C LEU A 175 14.60 -9.00 -7.39
N ASP A 176 15.05 -10.26 -7.43
CA ASP A 176 16.07 -10.72 -8.38
C ASP A 176 15.60 -10.65 -9.84
N ASN A 177 14.30 -10.64 -10.11
CA ASN A 177 13.74 -10.52 -11.45
C ASN A 177 13.43 -9.07 -11.87
N LEU A 178 13.40 -8.11 -10.94
CA LEU A 178 13.17 -6.71 -11.25
C LEU A 178 14.31 -6.11 -12.10
N SER A 179 13.99 -5.11 -12.92
CA SER A 179 15.03 -4.33 -13.60
C SER A 179 15.84 -3.50 -12.60
N THR A 180 17.04 -3.06 -12.98
CA THR A 180 17.85 -2.17 -12.13
C THR A 180 17.10 -0.87 -11.80
N ARG A 181 16.30 -0.36 -12.74
CA ARG A 181 15.47 0.85 -12.56
C ARG A 181 14.33 0.64 -11.58
N ASP A 182 13.66 -0.51 -11.63
CA ASP A 182 12.57 -0.82 -10.70
C ASP A 182 13.12 -1.05 -9.29
N LEU A 183 14.32 -1.64 -9.16
CA LEU A 183 15.01 -1.76 -7.87
C LEU A 183 15.40 -0.39 -7.30
N ALA A 184 15.91 0.53 -8.13
CA ALA A 184 16.19 1.90 -7.72
C ALA A 184 14.91 2.61 -7.26
N THR A 185 13.84 2.52 -8.05
CA THR A 185 12.52 3.09 -7.74
C THR A 185 11.98 2.58 -6.40
N LEU A 186 12.02 1.26 -6.20
CA LEU A 186 11.57 0.63 -4.96
C LEU A 186 12.43 1.04 -3.75
N GLY A 187 13.76 0.97 -3.88
CA GLY A 187 14.69 1.27 -2.80
C GLY A 187 14.61 2.72 -2.34
N VAL A 188 14.59 3.66 -3.29
CA VAL A 188 14.41 5.09 -3.03
C VAL A 188 13.08 5.37 -2.33
N MET A 189 11.98 4.80 -2.84
CA MET A 189 10.66 5.06 -2.26
C MET A 189 10.56 4.58 -0.81
N VAL A 190 11.10 3.40 -0.50
CA VAL A 190 11.06 2.85 0.86
C VAL A 190 11.93 3.69 1.80
N GLU A 191 13.09 4.17 1.36
CA GLU A 191 13.95 5.06 2.14
C GLU A 191 13.25 6.41 2.45
N VAL A 192 12.58 7.00 1.45
CA VAL A 192 11.78 8.22 1.61
C VAL A 192 10.70 8.00 2.68
N MET A 193 9.96 6.88 2.59
CA MET A 193 8.91 6.54 3.55
C MET A 193 9.47 6.30 4.96
N GLY A 194 10.63 5.66 5.07
CA GLY A 194 11.33 5.46 6.34
C GLY A 194 11.74 6.78 7.00
N GLN A 195 12.44 7.65 6.27
CA GLN A 195 12.88 8.95 6.81
C GLN A 195 11.71 9.87 7.17
N ALA A 196 10.64 9.86 6.35
CA ALA A 196 9.42 10.59 6.67
C ALA A 196 8.77 10.04 7.95
N PHE A 197 8.69 8.70 8.11
CA PHE A 197 8.21 8.07 9.35
C PHE A 197 9.04 8.47 10.57
N PHE A 198 10.38 8.45 10.46
CA PHE A 198 11.28 8.90 11.51
C PHE A 198 10.97 10.35 11.92
N THR A 199 10.86 11.25 10.93
CA THR A 199 10.62 12.68 11.15
C THR A 199 9.24 12.93 11.76
N MET A 200 8.19 12.27 11.29
CA MET A 200 6.84 12.34 11.86
C MET A 200 6.80 11.85 13.31
N THR A 201 7.47 10.73 13.60
CA THR A 201 7.51 10.14 14.94
C THR A 201 8.29 11.03 15.91
N LYS A 202 9.45 11.54 15.48
CA LYS A 202 10.26 12.49 16.27
C LYS A 202 9.49 13.77 16.59
N ARG A 203 8.77 14.34 15.60
CA ARG A 203 7.89 15.50 15.81
C ARG A 203 6.79 15.21 16.84
N SER A 204 6.17 14.03 16.78
CA SER A 204 5.07 13.63 17.68
C SER A 204 5.53 13.41 19.13
N LEU A 205 6.80 13.09 19.35
CA LEU A 205 7.39 12.88 20.68
C LEU A 205 8.03 14.13 21.29
N SER A 206 8.16 15.21 20.50
CA SER A 206 8.77 16.46 20.95
C SER A 206 7.72 17.34 21.66
N PRO A 207 7.94 17.74 22.93
CA PRO A 207 6.94 18.48 23.72
C PRO A 207 6.72 19.96 23.31
N GLU A 208 7.36 20.46 22.24
CA GLU A 208 7.38 21.89 21.91
C GLU A 208 6.28 22.37 20.93
N VAL A 209 5.40 21.50 20.42
CA VAL A 209 4.39 21.87 19.40
C VAL A 209 2.95 21.86 19.93
N GLU A 210 2.72 22.34 21.15
CA GLU A 210 1.36 22.52 21.69
C GLU A 210 0.70 23.87 21.37
N ASN A 211 1.36 24.78 20.64
CA ASN A 211 0.92 26.19 20.59
C ASN A 211 0.49 26.78 19.25
N ASN A 212 0.32 26.02 18.17
CA ASN A 212 -0.35 26.54 16.97
C ASN A 212 -1.27 25.49 16.33
N GLY A 213 -2.57 25.81 16.37
CA GLY A 213 -3.66 24.90 16.08
C GLY A 213 -3.75 24.41 14.64
N ILE A 214 -4.53 23.34 14.54
CA ILE A 214 -4.85 22.50 13.37
C ILE A 214 -3.71 21.54 13.03
N LEU A 215 -3.72 20.37 13.69
CA LEU A 215 -3.43 19.06 13.10
C LEU A 215 -3.91 17.97 14.07
N LEU A 216 -4.30 16.83 13.50
CA LEU A 216 -5.10 15.72 14.04
C LEU A 216 -4.90 15.37 15.53
N PRO A 217 -5.96 14.92 16.24
CA PRO A 217 -5.84 14.57 17.64
C PRO A 217 -4.81 13.45 17.83
N PRO A 218 -3.96 13.52 18.85
CA PRO A 218 -3.14 12.39 19.25
C PRO A 218 -4.10 11.36 19.83
N THR A 219 -4.53 10.39 19.02
CA THR A 219 -5.19 9.19 19.55
C THR A 219 -4.12 8.32 20.21
N SER A 220 -3.78 8.74 21.42
CA SER A 220 -3.49 7.93 22.61
C SER A 220 -3.34 6.43 22.35
N ASP A 221 -2.16 6.03 21.87
CA ASP A 221 -1.64 4.66 22.01
C ASP A 221 -0.12 4.64 21.71
N PHE A 222 0.62 5.64 22.19
CA PHE A 222 2.09 5.59 22.32
C PHE A 222 2.52 5.36 23.77
N SER A 223 1.60 4.86 24.62
CA SER A 223 1.86 4.55 26.02
C SER A 223 3.00 3.53 26.22
N TYR A 224 3.36 2.77 25.19
CA TYR A 224 4.52 1.86 25.19
C TYR A 224 5.87 2.55 24.96
N LEU A 225 5.91 3.77 24.42
CA LEU A 225 7.15 4.57 24.29
C LEU A 225 7.46 5.35 25.58
N ASN A 226 6.46 5.54 26.44
CA ASN A 226 6.62 6.25 27.70
C ASN A 226 7.00 5.26 28.81
N ALA A 227 8.30 4.99 28.95
CA ALA A 227 8.83 4.45 30.21
C ALA A 227 8.49 5.40 31.38
N PRO A 228 8.29 4.90 32.62
CA PRO A 228 7.88 5.73 33.75
C PRO A 228 8.88 6.87 34.01
N PRO A 229 8.41 8.04 34.48
CA PRO A 229 9.20 9.26 34.59
C PRO A 229 10.15 9.13 35.77
N THR A 230 11.30 8.52 35.54
CA THR A 230 12.42 8.57 36.45
C THR A 230 13.67 8.73 35.62
N THR A 231 14.42 9.78 35.94
CA THR A 231 15.66 10.29 35.33
C THR A 231 15.53 11.04 33.99
N PRO A 232 16.34 12.09 33.77
CA PRO A 232 16.33 12.86 32.53
C PRO A 232 16.72 11.91 31.39
N GLN A 233 15.75 11.55 30.55
CA GLN A 233 15.98 10.62 29.46
C GLN A 233 16.87 11.29 28.41
N ASN A 234 18.05 10.72 28.20
CA ASN A 234 18.95 11.06 27.10
C ASN A 234 18.17 11.07 25.78
N GLU A 235 18.14 12.21 25.09
CA GLU A 235 17.57 12.34 23.73
C GLU A 235 18.08 11.24 22.78
N SER A 236 19.31 10.76 22.98
CA SER A 236 19.92 9.67 22.21
C SER A 236 19.19 8.32 22.32
N ILE A 237 18.56 8.02 23.46
CA ILE A 237 17.82 6.75 23.66
C ILE A 237 16.51 6.77 22.88
N ASN A 238 15.88 7.95 22.78
CA ASN A 238 14.65 8.11 22.01
C ASN A 238 14.93 8.05 20.51
N GLU A 239 16.03 8.64 20.03
CA GLU A 239 16.40 8.57 18.61
C GLU A 239 16.72 7.16 18.12
N ASN A 240 17.42 6.34 18.91
CA ASN A 240 17.72 4.96 18.56
C ASN A 240 16.43 4.14 18.39
N LEU A 241 15.49 4.28 19.32
CA LEU A 241 14.21 3.58 19.24
C LEU A 241 13.38 4.01 18.01
N ILE A 242 13.40 5.30 17.65
CA ILE A 242 12.72 5.77 16.44
C ILE A 242 13.40 5.20 15.18
N ARG A 243 14.73 5.08 15.15
CA ARG A 243 15.46 4.43 14.05
C ARG A 243 15.13 2.95 13.93
N GLU A 244 15.05 2.24 15.04
CA GLU A 244 14.60 0.84 15.06
C GLU A 244 13.18 0.70 14.50
N CYS A 245 12.25 1.57 14.94
CA CYS A 245 10.89 1.61 14.41
C CYS A 245 10.87 1.90 12.90
N MET A 246 11.73 2.80 12.42
CA MET A 246 11.88 3.10 10.99
C MET A 246 12.33 1.87 10.20
N CYS A 247 13.36 1.16 10.66
CA CYS A 247 13.85 -0.07 10.02
C CYS A 247 12.76 -1.16 9.93
N VAL A 248 11.98 -1.32 11.01
CA VAL A 248 10.85 -2.27 11.02
C VAL A 248 9.73 -1.80 10.10
N PHE A 249 9.43 -0.50 10.07
CA PHE A 249 8.40 0.09 9.21
C PHE A 249 8.72 -0.11 7.73
N GLU A 250 9.95 0.13 7.31
CA GLU A 250 10.44 -0.13 5.95
C GLU A 250 10.24 -1.60 5.54
N ASP A 251 10.64 -2.53 6.42
CA ASP A 251 10.47 -3.96 6.17
C ASP A 251 9.00 -4.36 6.07
N LEU A 252 8.14 -3.84 6.94
CA LEU A 252 6.71 -4.14 6.95
C LEU A 252 5.99 -3.59 5.72
N ILE A 253 6.36 -2.41 5.22
CA ILE A 253 5.85 -1.88 3.95
C ILE A 253 6.22 -2.80 2.79
N GLN A 254 7.47 -3.28 2.74
CA GLN A 254 7.90 -4.20 1.71
C GLN A 254 7.23 -5.58 1.84
N ARG A 255 6.92 -6.00 3.07
CA ARG A 255 6.27 -7.28 3.36
C ARG A 255 4.79 -7.29 3.03
N HIS A 256 4.07 -6.23 3.41
CA HIS A 256 2.60 -6.14 3.34
C HIS A 256 2.09 -5.16 2.27
N GLY A 257 3.00 -4.49 1.58
CA GLY A 257 2.68 -3.51 0.55
C GLY A 257 2.20 -2.16 1.13
N PRO A 258 1.73 -1.26 0.25
CA PRO A 258 1.25 0.07 0.64
C PRO A 258 0.08 0.05 1.63
N TYR A 259 -0.68 -1.05 1.65
CA TYR A 259 -1.78 -1.23 2.60
C TYR A 259 -1.33 -1.05 4.05
N PHE A 260 -0.15 -1.54 4.42
CA PHE A 260 0.37 -1.38 5.78
C PHE A 260 0.58 0.08 6.16
N ALA A 261 1.23 0.87 5.30
CA ALA A 261 1.44 2.30 5.53
C ALA A 261 0.09 3.04 5.62
N TRP A 262 -0.84 2.76 4.72
CA TRP A 262 -2.19 3.35 4.77
C TRP A 262 -2.92 2.98 6.05
N ALA A 263 -2.89 1.71 6.46
CA ALA A 263 -3.55 1.23 7.68
C ALA A 263 -2.98 1.93 8.93
N TYR A 264 -1.66 2.16 8.96
CA TYR A 264 -1.01 2.88 10.04
C TYR A 264 -1.39 4.37 10.09
N LEU A 265 -1.44 5.03 8.93
CA LEU A 265 -1.55 6.50 8.83
C LEU A 265 -2.98 7.03 8.75
N ALA A 266 -3.87 6.37 8.01
CA ALA A 266 -5.23 6.87 7.75
C ALA A 266 -6.07 6.98 9.04
N GLY A 267 -5.68 6.26 10.09
CA GLY A 267 -6.43 6.12 11.33
C GLY A 267 -7.75 5.37 11.10
N SER A 268 -8.32 4.78 12.17
CA SER A 268 -9.62 4.13 12.05
C SER A 268 -10.75 4.98 12.60
N LYS A 269 -11.69 5.36 11.72
CA LYS A 269 -13.05 5.73 12.13
C LYS A 269 -13.97 4.51 12.25
N ASP A 270 -13.58 3.37 11.70
CA ASP A 270 -14.34 2.14 11.70
C ASP A 270 -14.05 1.31 12.97
N ARG A 271 -15.04 1.30 13.88
CA ARG A 271 -14.94 0.58 15.16
C ARG A 271 -14.74 -0.93 14.99
N LEU A 272 -15.13 -1.51 13.84
CA LEU A 272 -15.17 -2.95 13.64
C LEU A 272 -13.92 -3.51 12.95
N ARG A 273 -13.28 -2.74 12.06
CA ARG A 273 -12.14 -3.23 11.26
C ARG A 273 -10.77 -2.73 11.69
N LYS A 274 -10.70 -1.63 12.47
CA LYS A 274 -9.49 -1.05 13.09
C LYS A 274 -8.15 -1.42 12.42
N PRO A 275 -7.94 -1.06 11.14
CA PRO A 275 -6.72 -1.38 10.41
C PRO A 275 -5.45 -0.80 11.07
N ASP A 276 -5.60 0.33 11.76
CA ASP A 276 -4.58 0.97 12.59
C ASP A 276 -4.09 0.07 13.72
N THR A 277 -4.99 -0.65 14.40
CA THR A 277 -4.60 -1.56 15.48
C THR A 277 -3.82 -2.77 14.98
N TRP A 278 -4.17 -3.29 13.80
CA TRP A 278 -3.40 -4.35 13.15
C TRP A 278 -2.00 -3.84 12.77
N ALA A 279 -1.89 -2.68 12.11
CA ALA A 279 -0.60 -2.13 11.70
C ALA A 279 0.32 -1.85 12.92
N ARG A 280 -0.22 -1.32 14.02
CA ARG A 280 0.52 -1.14 15.27
C ARG A 280 0.96 -2.46 15.90
N ALA A 281 0.12 -3.50 15.85
CA ALA A 281 0.47 -4.82 16.35
C ALA A 281 1.59 -5.46 15.52
N GLU A 282 1.57 -5.35 14.19
CA GLU A 282 2.66 -5.83 13.33
C GLU A 282 3.96 -5.05 13.57
N LEU A 283 3.89 -3.73 13.74
CA LEU A 283 5.06 -2.91 14.08
C LEU A 283 5.69 -3.35 15.40
N LYS A 284 4.86 -3.57 16.43
CA LYS A 284 5.32 -4.09 17.72
C LYS A 284 5.96 -5.47 17.58
N GLN A 285 5.31 -6.38 16.87
CA GLN A 285 5.85 -7.72 16.64
C GLN A 285 7.20 -7.66 15.90
N GLY A 286 7.34 -6.77 14.92
CA GLY A 286 8.60 -6.58 14.20
C GLY A 286 9.73 -6.06 15.10
N LEU A 287 9.44 -5.18 16.06
CA LEU A 287 10.41 -4.75 17.08
C LEU A 287 10.78 -5.90 18.03
N ASP A 288 9.82 -6.71 18.45
CA ASP A 288 10.07 -7.90 19.27
C ASP A 288 10.95 -8.92 18.51
N ASP A 289 10.71 -9.12 17.21
CA ASP A 289 11.49 -9.99 16.34
C ASP A 289 12.93 -9.48 16.14
N MET A 290 13.11 -8.17 15.96
CA MET A 290 14.41 -7.52 15.83
C MET A 290 15.21 -7.64 17.14
N ASN A 291 14.59 -7.35 18.29
CA ASN A 291 15.21 -7.54 19.61
C ASN A 291 15.61 -8.99 19.83
N ALA A 292 14.76 -9.95 19.45
CA ALA A 292 15.07 -11.37 19.56
C ALA A 292 16.24 -11.79 18.65
N PHE A 293 16.40 -11.16 17.48
CA PHE A 293 17.56 -11.37 16.61
C PHE A 293 18.84 -10.82 17.23
N GLU A 294 18.82 -9.60 17.78
CA GLU A 294 19.99 -8.98 18.41
C GLU A 294 20.47 -9.75 19.66
N LEU A 295 19.54 -10.34 20.40
CA LEU A 295 19.83 -11.21 21.55
C LEU A 295 20.25 -12.63 21.14
N GLY A 296 20.33 -12.93 19.85
CA GLY A 296 20.73 -14.23 19.31
C GLY A 296 19.68 -15.34 19.47
N TYR A 297 18.44 -14.99 19.82
CA TYR A 297 17.34 -15.94 19.93
C TYR A 297 16.75 -16.33 18.58
N THR A 298 16.92 -15.49 17.56
CA THR A 298 16.52 -15.82 16.18
C THR A 298 17.65 -15.50 15.20
N MET A 299 17.69 -16.22 14.07
CA MET A 299 18.68 -16.03 13.00
C MET A 299 18.09 -15.34 11.76
N ALA A 300 16.85 -14.86 11.82
CA ALA A 300 16.02 -14.63 10.64
C ALA A 300 15.39 -13.22 10.56
N PHE A 301 16.08 -12.20 11.03
CA PHE A 301 15.70 -10.81 10.81
C PHE A 301 16.62 -10.18 9.76
N ALA A 302 16.34 -10.44 8.48
CA ALA A 302 16.95 -9.71 7.38
C ALA A 302 15.90 -8.74 6.81
N SER A 303 16.16 -7.44 6.95
CA SER A 303 15.33 -6.40 6.30
C SER A 303 15.32 -6.61 4.80
N LEU A 304 14.13 -6.60 4.18
CA LEU A 304 14.00 -6.63 2.73
C LEU A 304 14.70 -5.44 2.06
N GLN A 305 14.84 -4.31 2.75
CA GLN A 305 15.51 -3.13 2.21
C GLN A 305 16.99 -3.40 1.96
N SER A 306 17.65 -4.10 2.89
CA SER A 306 19.03 -4.57 2.68
C SER A 306 19.14 -5.56 1.51
N VAL A 307 18.10 -6.37 1.27
CA VAL A 307 18.06 -7.28 0.11
C VAL A 307 17.92 -6.50 -1.19
N VAL A 308 17.03 -5.50 -1.24
CA VAL A 308 16.87 -4.59 -2.39
C VAL A 308 18.21 -3.94 -2.74
N TRP A 309 18.88 -3.32 -1.77
CA TRP A 309 20.16 -2.66 -2.02
C TRP A 309 21.26 -3.60 -2.48
N ARG A 310 21.36 -4.80 -1.90
CA ARG A 310 22.34 -5.80 -2.34
C ARG A 310 22.12 -6.24 -3.79
N ILE A 311 20.87 -6.49 -4.18
CA ILE A 311 20.53 -6.90 -5.56
C ILE A 311 20.76 -5.73 -6.52
N PHE A 312 20.35 -4.51 -6.13
CA PHE A 312 20.60 -3.29 -6.89
C PHE A 312 22.09 -3.09 -7.15
N CYS A 313 22.93 -3.07 -6.11
CA CYS A 313 24.38 -2.88 -6.23
C CYS A 313 25.02 -3.91 -7.18
N LYS A 314 24.62 -5.17 -7.06
CA LYS A 314 25.08 -6.25 -7.94
C LYS A 314 24.70 -6.00 -9.42
N LYS A 315 23.51 -5.47 -9.69
CA LYS A 315 23.02 -5.22 -11.06
C LYS A 315 23.51 -3.90 -11.65
N ALA A 316 23.62 -2.86 -10.83
CA ALA A 316 24.13 -1.55 -11.19
C ALA A 316 25.66 -1.50 -11.25
N ASN A 317 26.33 -2.52 -10.70
CA ASN A 317 27.79 -2.58 -10.57
C ASN A 317 28.35 -1.37 -9.78
N CYS A 318 27.73 -1.09 -8.62
CA CYS A 318 28.16 -0.07 -7.67
C CYS A 318 28.41 -0.68 -6.29
N SER A 319 29.12 0.04 -5.42
CA SER A 319 29.25 -0.32 -4.02
C SER A 319 27.98 0.04 -3.21
N LEU A 320 27.87 -0.50 -1.99
CA LEU A 320 26.79 -0.10 -1.07
C LEU A 320 26.92 1.37 -0.63
N GLN A 321 28.14 1.93 -0.62
CA GLN A 321 28.33 3.36 -0.31
C GLN A 321 27.83 4.28 -1.44
N GLU A 322 27.89 3.81 -2.69
CA GLU A 322 27.46 4.56 -3.87
C GLU A 322 25.99 4.29 -4.23
N SER A 323 25.34 3.34 -3.55
CA SER A 323 24.03 2.83 -3.96
C SER A 323 22.95 3.90 -3.99
N TRP A 324 22.95 4.82 -3.00
CA TRP A 324 22.02 5.94 -2.96
C TRP A 324 22.20 6.86 -4.16
N THR A 325 23.42 7.35 -4.40
CA THR A 325 23.73 8.25 -5.51
C THR A 325 23.38 7.62 -6.86
N SER A 326 23.79 6.36 -7.07
CA SER A 326 23.48 5.65 -8.32
C SER A 326 21.98 5.41 -8.52
N ALA A 327 21.24 5.09 -7.45
CA ALA A 327 19.79 4.90 -7.54
C ALA A 327 19.06 6.23 -7.79
N LYS A 328 19.50 7.31 -7.12
CA LYS A 328 19.00 8.66 -7.31
C LYS A 328 19.15 9.11 -8.76
N GLU A 329 20.35 9.05 -9.32
CA GLU A 329 20.61 9.42 -10.72
C GLU A 329 19.74 8.61 -11.70
N MET A 330 19.53 7.33 -11.40
CA MET A 330 18.69 6.44 -12.22
C MET A 330 17.21 6.82 -12.15
N VAL A 331 16.71 7.16 -10.95
CA VAL A 331 15.33 7.63 -10.74
C VAL A 331 15.13 9.00 -11.40
N GLU A 332 16.08 9.92 -11.28
CA GLU A 332 16.03 11.23 -11.96
C GLU A 332 16.00 11.07 -13.48
N ALA A 333 16.87 10.22 -14.04
CA ALA A 333 16.87 9.92 -15.46
C ALA A 333 15.56 9.27 -15.92
N GLU A 334 14.97 8.39 -15.10
CA GLU A 334 13.67 7.79 -15.40
C GLU A 334 12.56 8.85 -15.35
N MET A 335 12.53 9.69 -14.32
CA MET A 335 11.54 10.76 -14.17
C MET A 335 11.58 11.73 -15.35
N MET A 336 12.77 12.06 -15.88
CA MET A 336 12.91 12.88 -17.10
C MET A 336 12.28 12.23 -18.34
N GLY A 337 12.23 10.91 -18.40
CA GLY A 337 11.60 10.15 -19.49
C GLY A 337 10.09 10.06 -19.43
N TYR A 338 9.44 10.52 -18.34
CA TYR A 338 7.98 10.47 -18.24
C TYR A 338 7.30 11.42 -19.23
N GLU A 339 6.29 10.88 -19.92
CA GLU A 339 5.37 11.64 -20.76
C GLU A 339 4.30 12.27 -19.86
N ILE A 340 4.20 13.59 -19.90
CA ILE A 340 3.30 14.37 -19.05
C ILE A 340 2.20 14.95 -19.93
N GLU A 341 0.97 14.43 -19.78
CA GLU A 341 -0.19 14.82 -20.61
C GLU A 341 -0.79 16.20 -20.33
#